data_AF-A0A9J6QBR2-F1
#
_entry.id   AF-A0A9J6QBR2-F1
#
_cell.length_a   1.000
_cell.length_b   1.000
_cell.length_c   1.000
_cell.angle_alpha   90.00
_cell.angle_beta   90.00
_cell.angle_gamma   90.00
#
_symmetry.space_group_name_H-M   'P 1'
#
loop_
_entity.id
_entity.type
_entity.pdbx_description
1 polymer ?
#
loop_
_entity_poly.entity_id
_entity_poly.type
_entity_poly.pdbx_seq_one_letter_code
_entity_poly.pdbx_strand_id
1 'polypeptide(L)'
;MGYRLYGFMIGEEIHFDISNRRLYRLTGSHTEKSMAFASIYFNETMLRLFLYLLEHGRRKIIAKEELFEKIWEENNLSPSTQRLWQVLHNLNKKLSLLGLPDDFIRNVKGRGYMINYPNVTPVYYRLSELPTQPVKKEEKTDSLSE
;
A
#
# COMPACT_ATOMS: atom_id res chain seq x y z
N MET A 1 5.68 -23.96 3.98
CA MET A 1 4.38 -23.33 4.31
C MET A 1 4.32 -22.01 3.58
N GLY A 2 3.40 -21.85 2.62
CA GLY A 2 3.31 -20.63 1.82
C GLY A 2 2.51 -19.54 2.53
N TYR A 3 3.06 -18.34 2.59
CA TYR A 3 2.41 -17.14 3.09
C TYR A 3 2.29 -16.12 1.95
N ARG A 4 1.25 -15.30 1.96
CA ARG A 4 1.10 -14.19 1.02
C ARG A 4 0.75 -12.91 1.78
N LEU A 5 1.40 -11.83 1.37
CA LEU A 5 1.24 -10.52 1.98
C LEU A 5 -0.21 -10.04 1.80
N TYR A 6 -0.84 -9.70 2.92
CA TYR A 6 -2.18 -9.11 2.96
C TYR A 6 -2.11 -7.59 3.04
N GLY A 7 -1.19 -7.10 3.86
CA GLY A 7 -1.20 -5.72 4.31
C GLY A 7 -0.14 -5.41 5.35
N PHE A 8 -0.29 -4.27 6.02
CA PHE A 8 0.60 -3.83 7.08
C PHE A 8 -0.18 -3.24 8.25
N MET A 9 0.30 -3.49 9.46
CA MET A 9 -0.01 -2.70 10.65
C MET A 9 1.02 -1.57 10.76
N ILE A 10 0.55 -0.35 11.00
CA ILE A 10 1.39 0.83 11.26
C ILE A 10 1.02 1.35 12.65
N GLY A 11 1.96 1.24 13.58
CA GLY A 11 1.67 1.42 14.99
C GLY A 11 0.66 0.37 15.46
N GLU A 12 -0.26 0.77 16.32
CA GLU A 12 -1.28 -0.13 16.90
C GLU A 12 -2.66 0.02 16.24
N GLU A 13 -2.92 1.16 15.59
CA GLU A 13 -4.28 1.54 15.21
C GLU A 13 -4.48 1.68 13.69
N ILE A 14 -3.40 1.70 12.89
CA ILE A 14 -3.49 1.96 11.46
C ILE A 14 -3.25 0.67 10.68
N HIS A 15 -4.19 0.36 9.80
CA HIS A 15 -4.22 -0.85 9.00
C HIS A 15 -4.17 -0.50 7.52
N PHE A 16 -3.20 -1.07 6.81
CA PHE A 16 -3.08 -0.99 5.36
C PHE A 16 -3.56 -2.30 4.73
N ASP A 17 -4.64 -2.23 3.97
CA ASP A 17 -5.17 -3.34 3.16
C ASP A 17 -4.76 -3.13 1.69
N ILE A 18 -3.89 -4.01 1.18
CA ILE A 18 -3.33 -3.91 -0.17
C ILE A 18 -4.41 -4.19 -1.21
N SER A 19 -5.20 -5.25 -1.03
CA SER A 19 -6.22 -5.69 -1.98
C SER A 19 -7.31 -4.64 -2.19
N ASN A 20 -7.72 -3.99 -1.09
CA ASN A 20 -8.73 -2.92 -1.13
C ASN A 20 -8.14 -1.52 -1.35
N ARG A 21 -6.81 -1.40 -1.52
CA ARG A 21 -6.09 -0.14 -1.73
C ARG A 21 -6.44 0.92 -0.68
N ARG A 22 -6.56 0.50 0.57
CA ARG A 22 -7.14 1.30 1.65
C ARG A 22 -6.25 1.33 2.86
N LEU A 23 -6.05 2.52 3.41
CA LEU A 23 -5.47 2.72 4.73
C LEU A 23 -6.57 3.23 5.66
N TYR A 24 -6.67 2.70 6.87
CA TYR A 24 -7.66 3.14 7.84
C TYR A 24 -7.09 3.12 9.24
N ARG A 25 -7.61 4.02 10.08
CA ARG A 25 -7.33 4.05 11.51
C ARG A 25 -8.57 3.60 12.26
N LEU A 26 -8.39 2.68 13.18
CA LEU A 26 -9.40 2.23 14.11
C LEU A 26 -8.96 2.60 15.52
N THR A 27 -9.55 3.65 16.08
CA THR A 27 -9.26 4.06 17.46
C THR A 27 -10.41 3.63 18.36
N GLY A 28 -10.10 2.95 19.46
CA GLY A 28 -11.07 2.60 20.49
C GLY A 28 -10.38 2.03 21.72
N SER A 29 -10.70 2.57 22.89
CA SER A 29 -10.37 1.94 24.16
C SER A 29 -11.44 0.91 24.51
N HIS A 30 -11.05 -0.19 25.14
CA HIS A 30 -12.00 -1.17 25.72
C HIS A 30 -13.00 -0.55 26.72
N THR A 31 -12.72 0.66 27.22
CA THR A 31 -13.56 1.39 28.17
C THR A 31 -14.49 2.43 27.54
N GLU A 32 -14.32 2.74 26.26
CA GLU A 32 -15.12 3.76 25.56
C GLU A 32 -16.18 3.13 24.66
N LYS A 33 -17.43 3.62 24.74
CA LYS A 33 -18.56 3.14 23.92
C LYS A 33 -18.55 3.68 22.49
N SER A 34 -17.62 4.56 22.15
CA SER A 34 -17.50 5.21 20.84
C SER A 34 -16.16 4.89 20.21
N MET A 35 -16.18 4.42 18.97
CA MET A 35 -14.98 4.27 18.14
C MET A 35 -14.95 5.37 17.08
N ALA A 36 -13.76 5.92 16.81
CA ALA A 36 -13.56 6.74 15.64
C ALA A 36 -12.93 5.89 14.52
N PHE A 37 -13.50 6.02 13.32
CA PHE A 37 -13.02 5.33 12.13
C PHE A 37 -12.74 6.37 11.05
N ALA A 38 -11.50 6.39 10.58
CA ALA A 38 -11.09 7.21 9.44
C ALA A 38 -10.47 6.32 8.38
N SER A 39 -10.80 6.54 7.10
CA SER A 39 -10.26 5.75 6.00
C SER A 39 -9.92 6.61 4.79
N ILE A 40 -8.86 6.21 4.08
CA ILE A 40 -8.42 6.81 2.83
C ILE A 40 -8.23 5.71 1.79
N TYR A 41 -8.50 6.05 0.53
CA TYR A 41 -8.22 5.19 -0.61
C TYR A 41 -7.04 5.72 -1.41
N PHE A 42 -6.24 4.78 -1.91
CA PHE A 42 -5.14 5.02 -2.83
C PHE A 42 -5.59 4.79 -4.26
N ASN A 43 -5.12 5.64 -5.17
CA ASN A 43 -5.09 5.28 -6.58
C ASN A 43 -3.94 4.27 -6.82
N GLU A 44 -3.88 3.73 -8.02
CA GLU A 44 -2.94 2.67 -8.38
C GLU A 44 -1.46 3.09 -8.20
N THR A 45 -1.08 4.29 -8.65
CA THR A 45 0.30 4.77 -8.52
C THR A 45 0.68 5.04 -7.06
N MET A 46 -0.24 5.61 -6.26
CA MET A 46 -0.03 5.81 -4.82
C MET A 46 0.15 4.48 -4.09
N LEU A 47 -0.68 3.47 -4.43
CA LEU A 47 -0.57 2.14 -3.87
C LEU A 47 0.82 1.55 -4.12
N ARG A 48 1.25 1.54 -5.39
CA ARG A 48 2.55 0.97 -5.78
C ARG A 48 3.70 1.67 -5.08
N LEU A 49 3.69 3.00 -5.07
CA LEU A 49 4.73 3.78 -4.40
C LEU A 49 4.76 3.51 -2.90
N PHE A 50 3.60 3.53 -2.25
CA PHE A 50 3.51 3.32 -0.81
C PHE A 50 3.93 1.90 -0.41
N LEU A 51 3.43 0.88 -1.12
CA LEU A 51 3.78 -0.51 -0.89
C LEU A 51 5.30 -0.74 -1.06
N TYR A 52 5.89 -0.22 -2.14
CA TYR A 52 7.32 -0.36 -2.39
C TYR A 52 8.16 0.28 -1.27
N LEU A 53 7.76 1.45 -0.78
CA LEU A 53 8.43 2.09 0.36
C LEU A 53 8.26 1.30 1.66
N LEU A 54 7.11 0.68 1.91
CA LEU A 54 6.93 -0.18 3.09
C LEU A 54 7.75 -1.48 2.97
N GLU A 55 7.91 -2.05 1.78
CA GLU A 55 8.69 -3.28 1.59
C GLU A 55 10.19 -3.03 1.67
N HIS A 56 10.68 -1.96 1.04
CA HIS A 56 12.11 -1.71 0.85
C HIS A 56 12.62 -0.48 1.62
N GLY A 57 11.81 0.56 1.69
CA GLY A 57 12.17 1.87 2.27
C GLY A 57 12.22 1.92 3.80
N ARG A 58 11.85 0.85 4.51
CA ARG A 58 11.98 0.79 5.98
C ARG A 58 13.42 0.60 6.47
N ARG A 59 14.27 -0.02 5.64
CA ARG A 59 15.64 -0.41 6.03
C ARG A 59 16.73 0.29 5.22
N LYS A 60 16.37 0.80 4.03
CA LYS A 60 17.29 1.50 3.14
C LYS A 60 16.63 2.76 2.57
N ILE A 61 17.48 3.68 2.15
CA ILE A 61 17.05 4.82 1.35
C ILE A 61 16.89 4.34 -0.09
N ILE A 62 15.73 4.62 -0.68
CA ILE A 62 15.36 4.29 -2.05
C ILE A 62 15.68 5.49 -2.93
N ALA A 63 16.56 5.28 -3.92
CA ALA A 63 16.93 6.32 -4.86
C ALA A 63 15.71 6.78 -5.67
N LYS A 64 15.74 8.03 -6.14
CA LYS A 64 14.67 8.59 -6.95
C LYS A 64 14.53 7.84 -8.28
N GLU A 65 15.66 7.45 -8.85
CA GLU A 65 15.78 6.72 -10.10
C GLU A 65 15.19 5.30 -9.95
N GLU A 66 15.43 4.64 -8.82
CA GLU A 66 14.80 3.34 -8.47
C GLU A 66 13.27 3.49 -8.40
N LEU A 67 12.75 4.58 -7.81
CA LEU A 67 11.30 4.82 -7.80
C LEU A 67 10.74 5.09 -9.21
N PHE A 68 11.48 5.78 -10.07
CA PHE A 68 11.05 6.01 -11.46
C PHE A 68 10.91 4.70 -12.23
N GLU A 69 11.93 3.85 -12.15
CA GLU A 69 11.93 2.53 -12.79
C GLU A 69 10.75 1.67 -12.26
N LYS A 70 10.70 1.45 -10.95
CA LYS A 70 9.80 0.47 -10.33
C LYS A 70 8.34 0.90 -10.30
N ILE A 71 8.06 2.19 -10.13
CA ILE A 71 6.69 2.68 -9.95
C ILE A 71 6.08 3.18 -11.27
N TRP A 72 6.88 3.74 -12.17
CA TRP A 72 6.40 4.30 -13.43
C TRP A 72 6.77 3.43 -14.64
N GLU A 73 8.06 3.23 -14.91
CA GLU A 73 8.52 2.64 -16.19
C GLU A 73 8.09 1.17 -16.34
N GLU A 74 8.30 0.33 -15.33
CA GLU A 74 7.83 -1.07 -15.31
C GLU A 74 6.31 -1.21 -15.41
N ASN A 75 5.61 -0.10 -15.20
CA ASN A 75 4.17 0.00 -15.22
C ASN A 75 3.63 0.75 -16.44
N ASN A 76 4.47 0.96 -17.46
CA ASN A 76 4.14 1.67 -18.71
C ASN A 76 3.70 3.12 -18.51
N LEU A 77 4.19 3.77 -17.46
CA LEU A 77 3.96 5.19 -17.19
C LEU A 77 5.26 5.97 -17.36
N SER A 78 5.18 7.20 -17.83
CA SER A 78 6.37 8.06 -17.91
C SER A 78 6.71 8.65 -16.54
N PRO A 79 7.95 8.54 -16.05
CA PRO A 79 8.36 9.19 -14.81
C PRO A 79 8.63 10.68 -15.02
N SER A 80 8.48 11.47 -13.95
CA SER A 80 9.07 12.81 -13.86
C SER A 80 9.21 13.23 -12.41
N THR A 81 10.13 14.18 -12.13
CA THR A 81 10.29 14.74 -10.79
C THR A 81 8.98 15.35 -10.27
N GLN A 82 8.24 16.03 -11.15
CA GLN A 82 6.96 16.64 -10.81
C GLN A 82 5.90 15.60 -10.46
N ARG A 83 5.81 14.50 -11.22
CA ARG A 83 4.87 13.40 -10.95
C ARG A 83 5.17 12.73 -9.62
N LEU A 84 6.44 12.45 -9.33
CA LEU A 84 6.84 11.89 -8.04
C LEU A 84 6.49 12.82 -6.88
N TRP A 85 6.79 14.11 -7.02
CA TRP A 85 6.43 15.10 -6.00
C TRP A 85 4.92 15.17 -5.77
N GLN A 86 4.11 15.21 -6.84
CA GLN A 86 2.65 15.22 -6.73
C GLN A 86 2.11 13.98 -6.00
N VAL A 87 2.60 12.79 -6.35
CA VAL A 87 2.18 11.55 -5.71
C VAL A 87 2.58 11.53 -4.24
N LEU A 88 3.83 11.87 -3.90
CA LEU A 88 4.31 11.92 -2.51
C LEU A 88 3.58 12.97 -1.68
N HIS A 89 3.34 14.16 -2.23
CA HIS A 89 2.61 15.23 -1.55
C HIS A 89 1.17 14.82 -1.23
N ASN A 90 0.46 14.26 -2.22
CA ASN A 90 -0.89 13.76 -2.03
C ASN A 90 -0.93 12.58 -1.05
N LEU A 91 0.08 11.72 -1.08
CA LEU A 91 0.24 10.61 -0.15
C LEU A 91 0.42 11.12 1.28
N ASN A 92 1.43 11.96 1.53
CA ASN A 92 1.69 12.53 2.86
C ASN A 92 0.50 13.29 3.42
N LYS A 93 -0.22 14.07 2.61
CA LYS A 93 -1.47 14.71 3.04
C LYS A 93 -2.49 13.71 3.55
N LYS A 94 -2.72 12.61 2.81
CA LYS A 94 -3.68 11.59 3.25
C LYS A 94 -3.19 10.82 4.48
N LEU A 95 -1.90 10.54 4.60
CA LEU A 95 -1.33 9.90 5.79
C LEU A 95 -1.50 10.78 7.03
N SER A 96 -1.26 12.09 6.90
CA SER A 96 -1.45 13.08 7.97
C SER A 96 -2.90 13.15 8.44
N LEU A 97 -3.89 13.00 7.54
CA LEU A 97 -5.31 12.90 7.92
C LEU A 97 -5.63 11.68 8.80
N LEU A 98 -4.82 10.62 8.74
CA LEU A 98 -4.92 9.46 9.64
C LEU A 98 -4.06 9.61 10.90
N GLY A 99 -3.41 10.76 11.09
CA GLY A 99 -2.56 11.06 12.23
C GLY A 99 -1.18 10.40 12.18
N LEU A 100 -0.70 10.01 10.99
CA LEU A 100 0.71 9.68 10.78
C LEU A 100 1.55 10.97 10.74
N PRO A 101 2.81 10.93 11.21
CA PRO A 101 3.66 12.12 11.23
C PRO A 101 3.99 12.60 9.81
N ASP A 102 4.20 13.90 9.64
CA ASP A 102 4.47 14.52 8.33
C ASP A 102 5.75 14.00 7.67
N ASP A 103 6.71 13.52 8.47
CA ASP A 103 7.96 12.93 8.02
C ASP A 103 7.91 11.40 7.88
N PHE A 104 6.72 10.78 7.96
CA PHE A 104 6.53 9.32 7.78
C PHE A 104 7.22 8.81 6.51
N ILE A 105 7.06 9.54 5.40
CA ILE A 105 7.89 9.37 4.20
C ILE A 105 8.93 10.48 4.19
N ARG A 106 10.14 10.14 4.63
CA ARG A 106 11.24 11.09 4.77
C ARG A 106 12.01 11.21 3.46
N ASN A 107 12.12 12.44 2.95
CA ASN A 107 13.10 12.77 1.91
C ASN A 107 14.49 12.92 2.55
N VAL A 108 15.44 12.14 2.07
CA VAL A 108 16.86 12.28 2.40
C VAL A 108 17.53 13.05 1.26
N LYS A 109 17.85 14.33 1.53
CA LYS A 109 18.35 15.28 0.53
C LYS A 109 19.50 14.68 -0.29
N GLY A 110 19.34 14.69 -1.61
CA GLY A 110 20.33 14.19 -2.57
C GLY A 110 20.47 12.66 -2.62
N ARG A 111 19.71 11.91 -1.83
CA ARG A 111 19.83 10.44 -1.74
C ARG A 111 18.54 9.69 -2.08
N GLY A 112 17.37 10.24 -1.77
CA GLY A 112 16.09 9.60 -2.08
C GLY A 112 15.10 9.62 -0.92
N TYR A 113 14.36 8.53 -0.74
CA TYR A 113 13.24 8.46 0.21
C TYR A 113 13.31 7.21 1.09
N MET A 114 12.79 7.30 2.31
CA MET A 114 12.65 6.17 3.23
C MET A 114 11.42 6.31 4.12
N ILE A 115 11.00 5.21 4.73
CA ILE A 115 9.98 5.21 5.78
C ILE A 115 10.65 5.54 7.11
N ASN A 116 10.27 6.66 7.72
CA ASN A 116 10.74 7.10 9.04
C ASN A 116 9.72 6.74 10.11
N TYR A 117 9.40 5.45 10.22
CA TYR A 117 8.46 4.96 11.22
C TYR A 117 8.88 3.55 11.67
N PRO A 118 9.23 3.37 12.96
CA PRO A 118 9.80 2.10 13.42
C PRO A 118 8.78 0.96 13.45
N ASN A 119 7.53 1.29 13.78
CA ASN A 119 6.49 0.28 14.07
C ASN A 119 5.66 0.01 12.81
N VAL A 120 6.24 -0.70 11.85
CA VAL A 120 5.53 -1.18 10.66
C VAL A 120 5.69 -2.70 10.54
N THR A 121 4.58 -3.42 10.71
CA THR A 121 4.55 -4.88 10.74
C THR A 121 3.78 -5.42 9.55
N PRO A 122 4.40 -6.21 8.65
CA PRO A 122 3.67 -6.86 7.58
C PRO A 122 2.73 -7.94 8.11
N VAL A 123 1.54 -8.03 7.53
CA VAL A 123 0.50 -9.02 7.86
C VAL A 123 0.36 -9.98 6.69
N TYR A 124 0.36 -11.28 6.98
CA TYR A 124 0.29 -12.34 5.98
C TYR A 124 -0.86 -13.30 6.31
N TYR A 125 -1.51 -13.85 5.28
CA TYR A 125 -2.35 -15.04 5.44
C TYR A 125 -1.58 -16.29 5.00
N ARG A 126 -1.96 -17.43 5.58
CA ARG A 126 -1.50 -18.74 5.11
C ARG A 126 -2.25 -19.09 3.84
N LEU A 127 -1.52 -19.53 2.81
CA LEU A 127 -2.14 -19.93 1.54
C LEU A 127 -3.14 -21.08 1.70
N SER A 128 -2.94 -21.95 2.70
CA SER A 128 -3.85 -23.06 3.02
C SER A 128 -5.20 -22.62 3.59
N GLU A 129 -5.33 -21.37 4.03
CA GLU A 129 -6.56 -20.81 4.60
C GLU A 129 -7.34 -20.00 3.56
N LEU A 130 -6.82 -19.87 2.34
CA LEU A 130 -7.56 -19.23 1.26
C LEU A 130 -8.71 -20.14 0.81
N PRO A 131 -9.89 -19.58 0.53
CA PRO A 131 -10.94 -20.33 -0.12
C PRO A 131 -10.41 -20.89 -1.45
N THR A 132 -10.48 -22.21 -1.63
CA THR A 132 -10.33 -22.80 -2.97
C THR A 132 -11.44 -22.21 -3.83
N GLN A 133 -11.09 -21.30 -4.74
CA GLN A 133 -12.06 -20.76 -5.68
C GLN A 133 -12.69 -21.92 -6.45
N PRO A 134 -14.03 -22.00 -6.56
CA PRO A 134 -14.63 -22.92 -7.51
C PRO A 134 -14.18 -22.46 -8.91
N VAL A 135 -13.54 -23.37 -9.63
CA VAL A 135 -13.24 -23.20 -11.05
C VAL A 135 -14.55 -22.81 -11.73
N LYS A 136 -14.64 -21.57 -12.25
CA LYS A 136 -15.69 -21.23 -13.20
C LYS A 136 -15.48 -22.18 -14.37
N LYS A 137 -16.35 -23.18 -14.51
CA LYS A 137 -16.46 -23.97 -15.74
C LYS A 137 -16.72 -22.95 -16.84
N GLU A 138 -15.79 -22.82 -17.77
CA GLU A 138 -16.07 -22.20 -19.06
C GLU A 138 -17.28 -22.94 -19.65
N GLU A 139 -18.41 -22.23 -19.76
CA GLU A 139 -19.48 -22.66 -20.64
C GLU A 139 -18.89 -22.72 -22.04
N LYS A 140 -18.79 -23.95 -22.57
CA LYS A 140 -18.62 -24.17 -24.00
C LYS A 140 -19.71 -23.39 -24.70
N THR A 141 -19.34 -22.34 -25.43
CA THR A 141 -20.15 -21.85 -26.54
C THR A 141 -20.28 -23.00 -27.52
N ASP A 142 -21.46 -23.63 -27.53
CA ASP A 142 -21.85 -24.54 -28.59
C ASP A 142 -21.83 -23.78 -29.90
N SER A 143 -20.96 -24.23 -30.79
CA SER A 143 -21.07 -24.00 -32.22
C SER A 143 -22.40 -24.57 -32.71
N LEU A 144 -23.33 -23.69 -33.08
CA LEU A 144 -24.42 -24.03 -33.99
C LEU A 144 -24.17 -23.26 -35.29
N SER A 145 -23.61 -24.02 -36.22
CA SER A 145 -23.74 -23.84 -37.65
C SER A 145 -25.21 -23.77 -38.06
N GLU A 146 -25.57 -22.73 -38.81
CA GLU A 146 -26.30 -22.78 -40.10
C GLU A 146 -26.14 -21.43 -40.82
#